data_AF-A0A539EB51-F1
#
_entry.id   AF-A0A539EB51-F1
#
_cell.length_a   1.000
_cell.length_b   1.000
_cell.length_c   1.000
_cell.angle_alpha   90.00
_cell.angle_beta   90.00
_cell.angle_gamma   90.00
#
_symmetry.space_group_name_H-M   'P 1'
#
loop_
_entity.id
_entity.type
_entity.pdbx_description
1 polymer ?
#
loop_
_entity_poly.entity_id
_entity_poly.type
_entity_poly.pdbx_seq_one_letter_code
_entity_poly.pdbx_strand_id
1 'polypeptide(L)'
;MRRPRNLVRRGGWYYCRVFVGGKLYRRALDARDLETARDRLAAMLDTIELEHREASLPKAETVSTFSKRWMKEWVQQRRNPKGV
;
A
#
# COMPACT_ATOMS: atom_id res chain seq x y z
N MET A 1 8.97 -6.03 31.22
CA MET A 1 8.12 -6.03 30.00
C MET A 1 8.97 -6.30 28.77
N ARG A 2 8.50 -7.12 27.81
CA ARG A 2 9.23 -7.42 26.56
C ARG A 2 9.00 -6.33 25.50
N ARG A 3 10.03 -6.06 24.71
CA ARG A 3 10.03 -5.09 23.61
C ARG A 3 9.19 -5.59 22.42
N PRO A 4 8.39 -4.74 21.75
CA PRO A 4 7.70 -5.13 20.52
C PRO A 4 8.69 -5.51 19.42
N ARG A 5 8.44 -6.59 18.69
CA ARG A 5 9.31 -7.05 17.57
C ARG A 5 9.50 -5.98 16.48
N ASN A 6 8.50 -5.12 16.31
CA ASN A 6 8.47 -4.09 15.27
C ASN A 6 9.20 -2.80 15.67
N LEU A 7 9.70 -2.74 16.91
CA LEU A 7 10.44 -1.60 17.43
C LEU A 7 11.93 -1.93 17.39
N VAL A 8 12.74 -1.13 16.71
CA VAL A 8 14.20 -1.33 16.55
C VAL A 8 14.96 -0.11 17.11
N ARG A 9 16.10 -0.33 17.79
CA ARG A 9 16.90 0.74 18.41
C ARG A 9 18.24 0.79 17.70
N ARG A 10 18.61 1.96 17.18
CA ARG A 10 19.86 2.16 16.44
C ARG A 10 20.42 3.54 16.78
N GLY A 11 21.68 3.61 17.21
CA GLY A 11 22.32 4.89 17.55
C GLY A 11 21.59 5.70 18.63
N GLY A 12 20.97 5.04 19.60
CA GLY A 12 20.20 5.71 20.66
C GLY A 12 18.77 6.12 20.30
N TRP A 13 18.36 5.96 19.04
CA TRP A 13 17.02 6.29 18.55
C TRP A 13 16.19 5.06 18.25
N TYR A 14 14.86 5.20 18.35
CA TYR A 14 13.91 4.16 18.01
C TYR A 14 13.32 4.34 16.60
N TYR A 15 13.12 3.20 15.95
CA TYR A 15 12.59 3.08 14.60
C TYR A 15 11.48 2.03 14.57
N CYS A 16 10.47 2.28 13.76
CA CYS A 16 9.45 1.34 13.37
C CYS A 16 9.96 0.52 12.17
N ARG A 17 9.84 -0.81 12.27
CA ARG A 17 10.12 -1.76 11.19
C ARG A 17 8.99 -2.78 11.12
N VAL A 18 8.14 -2.66 10.10
CA VAL A 18 6.92 -3.48 9.94
C VAL A 18 6.86 -4.04 8.53
N PHE A 19 6.48 -5.30 8.39
CA PHE A 19 6.29 -5.95 7.10
C PHE A 19 4.80 -6.24 6.89
N VAL A 20 4.19 -5.66 5.85
CA VAL A 20 2.77 -5.81 5.54
C VAL A 20 2.62 -6.09 4.05
N GLY A 21 1.93 -7.18 3.69
CA GLY A 21 1.61 -7.50 2.29
C GLY A 21 2.83 -7.57 1.36
N GLY A 22 3.97 -8.08 1.84
CA GLY A 22 5.21 -8.14 1.05
C GLY A 22 6.04 -6.85 1.02
N LYS A 23 5.52 -5.75 1.59
CA LYS A 23 6.19 -4.45 1.64
C LYS A 23 6.77 -4.18 3.04
N LEU A 24 8.01 -3.69 3.06
CA LEU A 24 8.70 -3.31 4.29
C LEU A 24 8.57 -1.80 4.54
N TYR A 25 7.95 -1.45 5.65
CA TYR A 25 7.87 -0.08 6.16
C TYR A 25 8.95 0.15 7.21
N ARG A 26 9.81 1.15 6.98
CA ARG A 26 10.84 1.60 7.93
C ARG A 26 10.65 3.09 8.18
N ARG A 27 10.40 3.48 9.43
CA ARG A 27 10.19 4.89 9.80
C ARG A 27 10.92 5.22 11.09
N ALA A 28 11.50 6.41 11.17
CA ALA A 28 12.00 6.94 12.43
C ALA A 28 10.80 7.28 13.34
N LEU A 29 10.94 7.01 14.64
CA LEU A 29 9.95 7.39 15.64
C LEU A 29 10.38 8.64 16.42
N ASP A 30 11.55 9.20 16.12
CA ASP A 30 12.14 10.39 16.76
C ASP A 30 12.11 10.36 18.29
N ALA A 31 12.22 9.16 18.86
CA ALA A 31 12.17 8.92 20.29
C ALA A 31 13.46 8.20 20.73
N ARG A 32 13.97 8.59 21.90
CA ARG A 32 15.15 7.98 22.53
C ARG A 32 14.80 7.09 23.71
N ASP A 33 13.66 7.35 24.36
CA ASP A 33 13.09 6.51 25.41
C ASP A 33 12.21 5.41 24.80
N LEU A 34 11.99 4.33 25.56
CA LEU A 34 11.22 3.18 25.08
C LEU A 34 9.70 3.43 25.10
N GLU A 35 9.21 4.24 26.04
CA GLU A 35 7.79 4.41 26.31
C GLU A 35 7.14 5.32 25.26
N THR A 36 7.69 6.51 25.05
CA THR A 36 7.34 7.41 23.94
C THR A 36 7.49 6.70 22.60
N ALA A 37 8.52 5.86 22.44
CA ALA A 37 8.69 5.08 21.22
C ALA A 37 7.58 4.04 21.01
N ARG A 38 6.99 3.48 22.07
CA ARG A 38 5.85 2.55 21.97
C ARG A 38 4.58 3.28 21.59
N ASP A 39 4.32 4.43 22.20
CA ASP A 39 3.14 5.24 21.89
C ASP A 39 3.19 5.72 20.44
N ARG A 40 4.35 6.22 20.00
CA ARG A 40 4.56 6.62 18.60
C ARG A 40 4.50 5.44 17.64
N LEU A 41 4.95 4.25 18.05
CA LEU A 41 4.81 3.04 17.24
C LEU A 41 3.33 2.69 17.04
N ALA A 42 2.50 2.76 18.08
CA ALA A 42 1.08 2.48 17.97
C ALA A 42 0.40 3.42 16.95
N ALA A 43 0.60 4.74 17.09
CA ALA A 43 0.07 5.71 16.13
C ALA A 43 0.59 5.50 14.69
N MET A 44 1.85 5.07 14.55
CA MET A 44 2.46 4.80 13.25
C MET A 44 1.90 3.52 12.59
N LEU A 45 1.48 2.52 13.37
CA LEU A 45 0.90 1.28 12.83
C LEU A 45 -0.42 1.56 12.12
N ASP A 46 -1.30 2.35 12.72
CA ASP A 46 -2.58 2.75 12.12
C ASP A 46 -2.36 3.50 10.81
N THR A 47 -1.35 4.38 10.78
CA THR A 47 -0.96 5.12 9.57
C THR A 47 -0.45 4.17 8.47
N ILE A 48 0.41 3.22 8.81
CA ILE A 48 0.95 2.23 7.86
C ILE A 48 -0.17 1.33 7.31
N GLU A 49 -1.13 0.95 8.15
CA GLU A 49 -2.27 0.14 7.73
C GLU A 49 -3.14 0.91 6.72
N LEU A 50 -3.45 2.17 7.00
CA LEU A 50 -4.21 3.03 6.09
C LEU A 50 -3.50 3.19 4.75
N GLU A 51 -2.21 3.55 4.76
CA GLU A 51 -1.39 3.69 3.54
C GLU A 51 -1.33 2.40 2.73
N HIS A 52 -1.20 1.25 3.41
CA HIS A 52 -1.19 -0.04 2.72
C HIS A 52 -2.53 -0.36 2.10
N ARG A 53 -3.63 -0.08 2.80
CA ARG A 53 -4.99 -0.27 2.31
C ARG A 53 -5.25 0.59 1.08
N GLU A 54 -4.92 1.89 1.13
CA GLU A 54 -5.05 2.80 0.00
C GLU A 54 -4.22 2.37 -1.21
N ALA A 55 -2.98 1.93 -0.97
CA ALA A 55 -2.13 1.40 -2.04
C ALA A 55 -2.64 0.07 -2.64
N SER A 56 -3.42 -0.69 -1.86
CA SER A 56 -4.00 -1.97 -2.28
C SER A 56 -5.37 -1.81 -2.93
N LEU A 57 -5.98 -0.63 -2.85
CA LEU A 57 -7.21 -0.37 -3.59
C LEU A 57 -6.92 -0.49 -5.09
N PRO A 58 -7.78 -1.19 -5.84
CA PRO A 58 -7.65 -1.22 -7.29
C PRO A 58 -7.73 0.23 -7.78
N LYS A 59 -6.67 0.71 -8.43
CA LYS A 59 -6.68 2.03 -9.08
C LYS A 59 -7.89 2.06 -10.03
N ALA A 60 -8.62 3.17 -10.05
CA ALA A 60 -9.83 3.38 -10.84
C ALA A 60 -9.61 3.37 -12.38
N GLU A 61 -8.54 2.74 -12.86
CA GLU A 61 -8.30 2.40 -14.26
C GLU A 61 -8.63 0.94 -14.50
N THR A 62 -9.90 0.59 -14.41
CA THR A 62 -10.38 -0.66 -15.02
C THR A 62 -11.84 -0.58 -15.47
N VAL A 63 -12.24 0.55 -16.08
CA VAL A 63 -13.04 0.40 -17.30
C VAL A 63 -12.09 -0.15 -18.35
N SER A 64 -12.04 -1.48 -18.32
CA SER A 64 -10.96 -2.33 -18.79
C SER A 64 -10.47 -1.95 -20.18
N THR A 65 -9.17 -2.03 -20.41
CA THR A 65 -8.58 -2.07 -21.76
C THR A 65 -9.30 -3.11 -22.64
N PHE A 66 -9.82 -4.19 -22.03
CA PHE A 66 -10.75 -5.12 -22.67
C PHE A 66 -12.05 -4.44 -23.10
N SER A 67 -12.74 -3.71 -22.23
CA SER A 67 -13.98 -2.99 -22.57
C SER A 67 -13.76 -1.95 -23.67
N LYS A 68 -12.65 -1.21 -23.64
CA LYS A 68 -12.27 -0.26 -24.71
C LYS A 68 -11.99 -0.96 -26.03
N ARG A 69 -11.26 -2.09 -25.99
CA ARG A 69 -10.95 -2.91 -27.17
C ARG A 69 -12.21 -3.56 -27.75
N TRP A 70 -13.05 -4.13 -26.90
CA TRP A 70 -14.31 -4.78 -27.26
C TRP A 70 -15.28 -3.78 -27.91
N MET A 71 -15.45 -2.59 -27.33
CA MET A 71 -16.26 -1.52 -27.93
C MET A 71 -15.73 -1.11 -29.31
N LYS A 72 -14.41 -1.03 -29.49
CA LYS A 72 -13.79 -0.71 -30.79
C LYS A 72 -14.03 -1.79 -31.84
N GLU A 73 -13.82 -3.06 -31.49
CA GLU A 73 -14.06 -4.21 -32.38
C GLU A 73 -15.55 -4.34 -32.73
N TRP A 74 -16.46 -4.17 -31.76
CA TRP A 74 -17.91 -4.22 -31.99
C TRP A 74 -18.40 -3.12 -32.95
N VAL A 75 -17.90 -1.88 -32.80
CA VAL A 75 -18.22 -0.78 -33.72
C VAL A 75 -17.67 -1.06 -35.13
N GLN A 76 -16.49 -1.66 -35.25
CA GLN A 76 -15.93 -2.04 -36.56
C GLN A 76 -16.77 -3.11 -37.26
N GLN A 77 -17.20 -4.15 -36.53
CA GLN A 77 -18.06 -5.21 -37.09
C GLN A 77 -19.40 -4.68 -37.59
N ARG A 78 -20.03 -3.74 -36.88
CA ARG A 78 -21.29 -3.11 -37.34
C ARG A 78 -21.13 -2.18 -38.53
N ARG A 79 -19.97 -1.53 -38.69
CA ARG A 79 -19.69 -0.64 -39.82
C ARG A 79 -19.31 -1.40 -41.09
N ASN A 80 -18.85 -2.65 -40.98
CA ASN A 80 -18.50 -3.48 -42.14
C ASN A 80 -19.11 -4.89 -42.04
N PRO A 81 -20.43 -5.05 -42.22
CA PRO A 81 -21.11 -6.33 -42.04
C PRO A 81 -20.82 -7.38 -43.13
N LYS A 82 -19.98 -7.09 -44.13
CA LYS A 82 -19.66 -7.99 -45.27
C LYS A 82 -18.17 -8.00 -45.62
N GLY A 83 -17.35 -8.38 -44.64
CA GLY A 83 -15.89 -8.43 -44.78
C GLY A 83 -15.25 -9.81 -44.68
N VAL A 84 -16.02 -10.90 -44.59
CA VAL A 84 -15.77 -12.31 -45.00
C VAL A 84 -17.14 -12.99 -44.99
#